data_AF-A0A1L9SGY8-F1
#
_entry.id   AF-A0A1L9SGY8-F1
#
_cell.length_a   1.000
_cell.length_b   1.000
_cell.length_c   1.000
_cell.angle_alpha   90.00
_cell.angle_beta   90.00
_cell.angle_gamma   90.00
#
_symmetry.space_group_name_H-M   'P 1'
#
loop_
_entity.id
_entity.type
_entity.pdbx_description
1 polymer ?
#
loop_
_entity_poly.entity_id
_entity_poly.type
_entity_poly.pdbx_seq_one_letter_code
_entity_poly.pdbx_strand_id
1 'polypeptide(L)'
;MFTPAQLDAYLEYIDIPLEFRRRTADGQDEWPPRDLSFLTALHTHHISAIPYENLALHYSINKRISLDAQHLLRKCTRNGRGGYCMETTLLFTDILRSLGFTVYPTGARIRYRVDGVPQGDYSGWVHVVNIVSLPCGRYVVDSGFGGDGPIAPLPLTPGVVTANIGTQEIRLAHDYLPGQISQTESQKNWIYQYRNSTEQEWNSFYAFTETEFQRADFEVMNFFTSQSPDSFQRFTVLVVRFLRRGQEIYGKRMLVNGDVKENLGGKTQLVRRCQSEEERVASLSADFVVIRYLQLIATVGGLDVSPGLSLFDSLGERQRHPSTVIGVVVGAAISTLTAGLDTVLIPGLITAINAGLNIAAGVVTNIAVEAVKGLIEGKTPT
;
A
#
# COMPACT_ATOMS: atom_id res chain seq x y z
N MET A 1 -5.07 18.63 -7.57
CA MET A 1 -5.95 18.85 -6.39
C MET A 1 -7.16 17.96 -6.51
N PHE A 2 -7.57 17.33 -5.41
CA PHE A 2 -8.76 16.48 -5.35
C PHE A 2 -10.00 17.31 -5.07
N THR A 3 -11.15 16.84 -5.57
CA THR A 3 -12.44 17.49 -5.27
C THR A 3 -12.88 17.15 -3.84
N PRO A 4 -13.80 17.94 -3.23
CA PRO A 4 -14.30 17.63 -1.89
C PRO A 4 -14.95 16.24 -1.78
N ALA A 5 -15.69 15.80 -2.80
CA ALA A 5 -16.26 14.46 -2.83
C ALA A 5 -15.20 13.34 -2.88
N GLN A 6 -14.07 13.59 -3.56
CA GLN A 6 -12.94 12.65 -3.55
C GLN A 6 -12.27 12.57 -2.18
N LEU A 7 -12.16 13.72 -1.50
CA LEU A 7 -11.62 13.78 -0.15
C LEU A 7 -12.52 13.09 0.85
N ASP A 8 -13.84 13.32 0.81
CA ASP A 8 -14.79 12.62 1.68
C ASP A 8 -14.72 11.10 1.50
N ALA A 9 -14.70 10.62 0.25
CA ALA A 9 -14.58 9.20 -0.04
C ALA A 9 -13.24 8.61 0.44
N TYR A 10 -12.15 9.38 0.36
CA TYR A 10 -10.85 8.98 0.91
C TYR A 10 -10.87 8.92 2.44
N LEU A 11 -11.42 9.93 3.10
CA LEU A 11 -11.52 10.01 4.56
C LEU A 11 -12.39 8.90 5.13
N GLU A 12 -13.47 8.56 4.43
CA GLU A 12 -14.30 7.39 4.72
C GLU A 12 -13.52 6.09 4.53
N TYR A 13 -12.80 5.94 3.42
CA TYR A 13 -12.00 4.74 3.11
C TYR A 13 -10.94 4.45 4.18
N ILE A 14 -10.24 5.47 4.68
CA ILE A 14 -9.24 5.30 5.75
C ILE A 14 -9.85 5.17 7.15
N ASP A 15 -11.18 5.17 7.24
CA ASP A 15 -11.93 5.07 8.49
C ASP A 15 -11.55 6.18 9.48
N ILE A 16 -11.43 7.43 9.00
CA ILE A 16 -11.11 8.56 9.88
C ILE A 16 -12.32 8.88 10.79
N PRO A 17 -12.10 9.26 12.06
CA PRO A 17 -13.19 9.64 12.97
C PRO A 17 -14.03 10.82 12.44
N LEU A 18 -15.31 10.86 12.82
CA LEU A 18 -16.29 11.80 12.28
C LEU A 18 -15.93 13.27 12.56
N GLU A 19 -15.25 13.54 13.68
CA GLU A 19 -14.80 14.89 14.05
C GLU A 19 -13.75 15.45 13.08
N PHE A 20 -13.07 14.59 12.31
CA PHE A 20 -12.09 14.96 11.29
C PHE A 20 -12.68 14.94 9.87
N ARG A 21 -13.99 14.76 9.73
CA ARG A 21 -14.66 14.81 8.42
C ARG A 21 -15.23 16.20 8.16
N ARG A 22 -15.41 16.50 6.88
CA ARG A 22 -16.11 17.70 6.44
C ARG A 22 -17.53 17.72 7.01
N ARG A 23 -17.96 18.88 7.51
CA ARG A 23 -19.33 19.11 7.95
C ARG A 23 -19.94 20.19 7.09
N THR A 24 -21.23 20.04 6.76
CA THR A 24 -21.98 21.10 6.11
C THR A 24 -22.83 21.79 7.19
N ALA A 25 -22.52 23.03 7.50
CA ALA A 25 -23.25 23.86 8.44
C ALA A 25 -23.69 25.14 7.72
N ASP A 26 -24.97 25.51 7.82
CA ASP A 26 -25.54 26.72 7.21
C ASP A 26 -25.26 26.87 5.70
N GLY A 27 -25.20 25.74 4.99
CA GLY A 27 -24.90 25.70 3.55
C GLY A 27 -23.43 25.95 3.20
N GLN A 28 -22.54 26.03 4.18
CA GLN A 28 -21.10 26.12 4.00
C GLN A 28 -20.41 24.83 4.43
N ASP A 29 -19.47 24.39 3.62
CA ASP A 29 -18.63 23.25 3.91
C ASP A 29 -17.46 23.66 4.81
N GLU A 30 -17.45 23.13 6.03
CA GLU A 30 -16.42 23.38 7.02
C GLU A 30 -15.51 22.15 7.16
N TRP A 31 -14.22 22.35 6.87
CA TRP A 31 -13.17 21.38 7.16
C TRP A 31 -12.62 21.57 8.58
N PRO A 32 -12.14 20.50 9.24
CA PRO A 32 -11.45 20.64 10.52
C PRO A 32 -10.29 21.64 10.47
N PRO A 33 -9.91 22.24 11.62
CA PRO A 33 -8.68 23.01 11.72
C PRO A 33 -7.48 22.19 11.25
N ARG A 34 -6.61 22.81 10.44
CA ARG A 34 -5.36 22.18 9.96
C ARG A 34 -4.31 22.26 11.06
N ASP A 35 -4.52 21.49 12.12
CA ASP A 35 -3.66 21.41 13.29
C ASP A 35 -2.95 20.05 13.39
N LEU A 36 -2.15 19.87 14.44
CA LEU A 36 -1.40 18.64 14.66
C LEU A 36 -2.31 17.45 14.95
N SER A 37 -3.48 17.67 15.56
CA SER A 37 -4.42 16.60 15.87
C SER A 37 -4.98 16.01 14.57
N PHE A 38 -5.44 16.87 13.67
CA PHE A 38 -5.94 16.43 12.37
C PHE A 38 -4.83 15.80 11.51
N LEU A 39 -3.63 16.37 11.49
CA LEU A 39 -2.49 15.81 10.76
C LEU A 39 -2.11 14.42 11.28
N THR A 40 -2.12 14.23 12.60
CA THR A 40 -1.82 12.94 13.24
C THR A 40 -2.88 11.91 12.89
N ALA A 41 -4.17 12.25 13.01
CA ALA A 41 -5.25 11.36 12.61
C ALA A 41 -5.16 10.95 11.13
N LEU A 42 -4.91 11.91 10.23
CA LEU A 42 -4.72 11.63 8.81
C LEU A 42 -3.57 10.65 8.55
N HIS A 43 -2.41 10.89 9.16
CA HIS A 43 -1.22 10.05 8.98
C HIS A 43 -1.46 8.63 9.51
N THR A 44 -1.91 8.50 10.76
CA THR A 44 -2.17 7.21 11.41
C THR A 44 -3.19 6.38 10.65
N HIS A 45 -4.29 7.00 10.19
CA HIS A 45 -5.33 6.31 9.43
C HIS A 45 -4.87 5.95 8.01
N HIS A 46 -4.12 6.84 7.34
CA HIS A 46 -3.56 6.57 6.01
C HIS A 46 -2.65 5.34 6.01
N ILE A 47 -1.64 5.29 6.87
CA ILE A 47 -0.64 4.19 6.86
C ILE A 47 -1.23 2.85 7.31
N SER A 48 -2.35 2.88 8.03
CA SER A 48 -3.04 1.67 8.48
C SER A 48 -4.05 1.14 7.46
N ALA A 49 -4.63 2.02 6.64
CA ALA A 49 -5.61 1.66 5.62
C ALA A 49 -4.94 1.31 4.27
N ILE A 50 -3.94 2.08 3.85
CA ILE A 50 -3.24 1.91 2.58
C ILE A 50 -1.92 1.16 2.87
N PRO A 51 -1.79 -0.11 2.47
CA PRO A 51 -0.57 -0.86 2.72
C PRO A 51 0.58 -0.31 1.89
N TYR A 52 1.80 -0.44 2.42
CA TYR A 52 2.98 -0.36 1.58
C TYR A 52 3.07 -1.65 0.76
N GLU A 53 3.28 -1.56 -0.55
CA GLU A 53 3.48 -2.74 -1.40
C GLU A 53 4.20 -2.42 -2.71
N ASN A 54 4.97 -3.37 -3.22
CA ASN A 54 5.64 -3.26 -4.52
C ASN A 54 5.19 -4.34 -5.53
N LEU A 55 4.00 -4.91 -5.33
CA LEU A 55 3.48 -6.05 -6.09
C LEU A 55 3.34 -5.74 -7.59
N ALA A 56 3.08 -4.49 -7.96
CA ALA A 56 3.03 -4.10 -9.38
C ALA A 56 4.37 -4.37 -10.11
N LEU A 57 5.51 -4.35 -9.44
CA LEU A 57 6.81 -4.66 -10.05
C LEU A 57 7.00 -6.16 -10.31
N HIS A 58 6.30 -6.99 -9.54
CA HIS A 58 6.45 -8.45 -9.54
C HIS A 58 5.39 -9.15 -10.38
N TYR A 59 4.15 -8.65 -10.32
CA TYR A 59 2.98 -9.29 -10.89
C TYR A 59 2.36 -8.52 -12.07
N SER A 60 2.75 -7.27 -12.30
CA SER A 60 2.27 -6.55 -13.49
C SER A 60 3.03 -6.98 -14.74
N ILE A 61 2.33 -7.12 -15.87
CA ILE A 61 2.93 -7.37 -17.18
C ILE A 61 3.84 -6.20 -17.57
N ASN A 62 3.34 -4.96 -17.40
CA ASN A 62 4.05 -3.77 -17.83
C ASN A 62 5.12 -3.29 -16.82
N LYS A 63 5.05 -3.75 -15.56
CA LYS A 63 5.94 -3.34 -14.45
C LYS A 63 6.15 -1.83 -14.37
N ARG A 64 5.13 -1.05 -14.73
CA ARG A 64 5.15 0.42 -14.69
C ARG A 64 4.49 0.91 -13.42
N ILE A 65 5.07 1.95 -12.83
CA ILE A 65 4.55 2.62 -11.65
C ILE A 65 4.16 4.03 -12.08
N SER A 66 2.86 4.31 -12.06
CA SER A 66 2.34 5.65 -12.29
C SER A 66 2.33 6.42 -10.97
N LEU A 67 2.82 7.65 -11.00
CA LEU A 67 2.69 8.53 -9.86
C LEU A 67 1.44 9.44 -9.97
N ASP A 68 0.68 9.40 -11.06
CA ASP A 68 -0.47 10.29 -11.30
C ASP A 68 -1.47 10.28 -10.12
N ALA A 69 -1.77 11.46 -9.58
CA ALA A 69 -2.56 11.59 -8.35
C ALA A 69 -3.94 10.93 -8.45
N GLN A 70 -4.60 11.07 -9.60
CA GLN A 70 -5.92 10.50 -9.84
C GLN A 70 -5.87 8.98 -9.99
N HIS A 71 -4.83 8.46 -10.64
CA HIS A 71 -4.54 7.02 -10.69
C HIS A 71 -4.26 6.46 -9.30
N LEU A 72 -3.39 7.09 -8.51
CA LEU A 72 -3.02 6.65 -7.17
C LEU A 72 -4.22 6.62 -6.23
N LEU A 73 -5.06 7.65 -6.25
CA LEU A 73 -6.27 7.68 -5.43
C LEU A 73 -7.20 6.51 -5.77
N ARG A 74 -7.45 6.25 -7.06
CA ARG A 74 -8.29 5.12 -7.50
C ARG A 74 -7.65 3.77 -7.17
N LYS A 75 -6.34 3.63 -7.38
CA LYS A 75 -5.56 2.44 -7.06
C LYS A 75 -5.73 2.09 -5.58
N CYS A 76 -5.56 3.06 -4.69
CA CYS A 76 -5.62 2.80 -3.26
C CYS A 76 -7.06 2.55 -2.78
N THR A 77 -7.98 3.46 -3.09
CA THR A 77 -9.34 3.41 -2.52
C THR A 77 -10.23 2.38 -3.22
N ARG A 78 -10.42 2.49 -4.54
CA ARG A 78 -11.38 1.65 -5.29
C ARG A 78 -10.87 0.24 -5.51
N ASN A 79 -9.56 0.08 -5.74
CA ASN A 79 -8.98 -1.23 -6.03
C ASN A 79 -8.42 -1.92 -4.77
N GLY A 80 -8.40 -1.24 -3.61
CA GLY A 80 -7.88 -1.81 -2.37
C GLY A 80 -6.40 -2.20 -2.45
N ARG A 81 -5.62 -1.48 -3.27
CA ARG A 81 -4.18 -1.70 -3.46
C ARG A 81 -3.38 -0.72 -2.60
N GLY A 82 -2.09 -0.97 -2.50
CA GLY A 82 -1.15 -0.05 -1.88
C GLY A 82 -0.26 0.62 -2.91
N GLY A 83 0.91 1.04 -2.44
CA GLY A 83 2.05 1.37 -3.28
C GLY A 83 3.32 1.40 -2.46
N TYR A 84 4.47 1.53 -3.10
CA TYR A 84 5.70 1.73 -2.35
C TYR A 84 5.91 3.23 -2.09
N CYS A 85 7.03 3.61 -1.49
CA CYS A 85 7.24 4.96 -0.94
C CYS A 85 6.86 6.14 -1.86
N MET A 86 7.17 6.05 -3.15
CA MET A 86 6.84 7.13 -4.11
C MET A 86 5.32 7.30 -4.24
N GLU A 87 4.59 6.20 -4.31
CA GLU A 87 3.14 6.20 -4.55
C GLU A 87 2.38 6.65 -3.30
N THR A 88 2.68 6.06 -2.13
CA THR A 88 1.92 6.34 -0.91
C THR A 88 2.24 7.73 -0.36
N THR A 89 3.51 8.13 -0.34
CA THR A 89 3.90 9.44 0.18
C THR A 89 3.38 10.57 -0.71
N LEU A 90 3.48 10.46 -2.04
CA LEU A 90 3.01 11.51 -2.96
C LEU A 90 1.48 11.59 -3.01
N LEU A 91 0.77 10.46 -2.95
CA LEU A 91 -0.69 10.48 -2.78
C LEU A 91 -1.06 11.24 -1.51
N PHE A 92 -0.35 10.98 -0.41
CA PHE A 92 -0.59 11.67 0.85
C PHE A 92 -0.27 13.17 0.77
N THR A 93 0.78 13.57 0.05
CA THR A 93 1.08 14.97 -0.27
C THR A 93 -0.11 15.63 -0.98
N ASP A 94 -0.64 15.01 -2.03
CA ASP A 94 -1.76 15.55 -2.81
C ASP A 94 -3.05 15.65 -1.99
N ILE A 95 -3.32 14.69 -1.09
CA ILE A 95 -4.42 14.73 -0.13
C ILE A 95 -4.26 15.90 0.83
N LEU A 96 -3.09 16.03 1.49
CA LEU A 96 -2.82 17.10 2.46
C LEU A 96 -2.95 18.48 1.81
N ARG A 97 -2.38 18.67 0.61
CA ARG A 97 -2.54 19.93 -0.15
C ARG A 97 -4.01 20.21 -0.43
N SER A 98 -4.76 19.21 -0.86
CA SER A 98 -6.19 19.35 -1.18
C SER A 98 -7.06 19.66 0.04
N LEU A 99 -6.64 19.23 1.24
CA LEU A 99 -7.24 19.62 2.53
C LEU A 99 -6.77 20.99 3.05
N GLY A 100 -5.89 21.67 2.31
CA GLY A 100 -5.39 23.01 2.65
C GLY A 100 -4.24 23.04 3.65
N PHE A 101 -3.54 21.93 3.88
CA PHE A 101 -2.27 21.95 4.62
C PHE A 101 -1.16 22.57 3.76
N THR A 102 -0.28 23.34 4.40
CA THR A 102 0.98 23.79 3.79
C THR A 102 1.99 22.65 3.88
N VAL A 103 2.17 21.93 2.77
CA VAL A 103 3.05 20.75 2.69
C VAL A 103 3.83 20.75 1.38
N TYR A 104 5.06 20.29 1.45
CA TYR A 104 5.86 19.97 0.26
C TYR A 104 6.65 18.67 0.46
N PRO A 105 6.89 17.89 -0.60
CA PRO A 105 7.68 16.68 -0.54
C PRO A 105 9.17 16.96 -0.79
N THR A 106 10.04 16.11 -0.24
CA THR A 106 11.49 16.12 -0.50
C THR A 106 12.03 14.71 -0.64
N GLY A 107 13.18 14.58 -1.30
CA GLY A 107 13.88 13.31 -1.43
C GLY A 107 14.60 12.89 -0.15
N ALA A 108 14.65 11.59 0.08
CA ALA A 108 15.41 10.97 1.16
C ALA A 108 16.34 9.86 0.64
N ARG A 109 17.50 9.76 1.28
CA ARG A 109 18.49 8.69 1.11
C ARG A 109 18.27 7.66 2.19
N ILE A 110 18.29 6.37 1.84
CA ILE A 110 18.09 5.30 2.82
C ILE A 110 19.41 4.60 3.09
N ARG A 111 19.48 3.91 4.23
CA ARG A 111 20.47 2.87 4.46
C ARG A 111 19.83 1.52 4.20
N TYR A 112 20.49 0.70 3.40
CA TYR A 112 20.05 -0.67 3.16
C TYR A 112 20.17 -1.49 4.44
N ARG A 113 19.40 -2.57 4.50
CA ARG A 113 19.36 -3.45 5.67
C ARG A 113 20.13 -4.73 5.39
N VAL A 114 20.91 -5.16 6.36
CA VAL A 114 21.47 -6.52 6.45
C VAL A 114 20.83 -7.17 7.67
N ASP A 115 20.17 -8.30 7.47
CA ASP A 115 19.41 -9.01 8.52
C ASP A 115 18.39 -8.11 9.27
N GLY A 116 17.76 -7.19 8.53
CA GLY A 116 16.76 -6.27 9.05
C GLY A 116 17.32 -5.05 9.79
N VAL A 117 18.65 -4.91 9.90
CA VAL A 117 19.30 -3.78 10.56
C VAL A 117 19.92 -2.85 9.53
N PRO A 118 19.71 -1.52 9.59
CA PRO A 118 20.38 -0.56 8.71
C PRO A 118 21.90 -0.60 8.88
N GLN A 119 22.61 -0.81 7.77
CA GLN A 119 24.06 -0.94 7.70
C GLN A 119 24.63 -0.23 6.47
N GLY A 120 25.94 0.06 6.48
CA GLY A 120 26.64 0.71 5.36
C GLY A 120 26.31 2.20 5.19
N ASP A 121 26.69 2.72 4.01
CA ASP A 121 26.50 4.12 3.63
C ASP A 121 25.07 4.44 3.19
N TYR A 122 24.75 5.73 3.13
CA TYR A 122 23.49 6.22 2.57
C TYR A 122 23.48 6.07 1.05
N SER A 123 22.33 5.65 0.50
CA SER A 123 22.11 5.54 -0.93
C SER A 123 21.90 6.90 -1.62
N GLY A 124 21.55 6.85 -2.91
CA GLY A 124 20.97 8.00 -3.63
C GLY A 124 19.56 8.35 -3.14
N TRP A 125 18.93 9.32 -3.80
CA TRP A 125 17.54 9.69 -3.53
C TRP A 125 16.61 8.58 -4.02
N VAL A 126 16.07 7.79 -3.09
CA VAL A 126 15.22 6.62 -3.40
C VAL A 126 13.98 6.52 -2.49
N HIS A 127 13.79 7.51 -1.61
CA HIS A 127 12.64 7.61 -0.72
C HIS A 127 12.09 9.04 -0.71
N VAL A 128 10.87 9.22 -0.22
CA VAL A 128 10.16 10.51 -0.17
C VAL A 128 9.62 10.73 1.22
N VAL A 129 9.77 11.95 1.74
CA VAL A 129 9.11 12.40 2.97
C VAL A 129 8.40 13.73 2.71
N ASN A 130 7.35 14.01 3.48
CA ASN A 130 6.65 15.30 3.44
C ASN A 130 7.10 16.20 4.59
N ILE A 131 7.26 17.49 4.32
CA ILE A 131 7.44 18.51 5.34
C ILE A 131 6.17 19.36 5.40
N VAL A 132 5.51 19.35 6.56
CA VAL A 132 4.26 20.07 6.82
C VAL A 132 4.52 21.24 7.75
N SER A 133 4.02 22.42 7.40
CA SER A 133 4.07 23.61 8.26
C SER A 133 2.71 23.84 8.91
N LEU A 134 2.70 23.89 10.25
CA LEU A 134 1.55 24.20 11.08
C LEU A 134 1.83 25.47 11.91
N PRO A 135 0.81 26.12 12.48
CA PRO A 135 1.00 27.26 13.38
C PRO A 135 1.92 26.95 14.58
N CYS A 136 1.94 25.68 15.04
CA CYS A 136 2.75 25.23 16.16
C CYS A 136 4.18 24.80 15.79
N GLY A 137 4.54 24.74 14.51
CA GLY A 137 5.85 24.32 14.05
C GLY A 137 5.83 23.48 12.78
N ARG A 138 7.00 22.99 12.39
CA ARG A 138 7.19 22.14 11.21
C ARG A 138 7.32 20.68 11.62
N TYR A 139 6.77 19.79 10.81
CA TYR A 139 6.76 18.36 11.05
C TYR A 139 7.21 17.63 9.78
N VAL A 140 8.01 16.57 9.96
CA VAL A 140 8.19 15.57 8.91
C VAL A 140 7.10 14.52 9.03
N VAL A 141 6.50 14.17 7.91
CA VAL A 141 5.44 13.17 7.81
C VAL A 141 5.82 12.18 6.74
N ASP A 142 6.07 10.95 7.17
CA ASP A 142 6.48 9.85 6.31
C ASP A 142 5.42 8.75 6.35
N SER A 143 4.67 8.62 5.26
CA SER A 143 3.63 7.60 5.09
C SER A 143 4.09 6.42 4.22
N GLY A 144 5.37 6.38 3.83
CA GLY A 144 5.84 5.51 2.76
C GLY A 144 7.11 4.73 3.06
N PHE A 145 7.75 4.88 4.22
CA PHE A 145 8.98 4.13 4.52
C PHE A 145 8.76 2.61 4.73
N GLY A 146 7.52 2.19 4.92
CA GLY A 146 7.16 0.82 5.27
C GLY A 146 7.21 0.59 6.78
N GLY A 147 7.53 -0.63 7.20
CA GLY A 147 7.28 -1.08 8.57
C GLY A 147 8.05 -0.34 9.66
N ASP A 148 9.17 0.27 9.34
CA ASP A 148 10.01 0.98 10.32
C ASP A 148 9.81 2.50 10.29
N GLY A 149 8.80 2.96 9.54
CA GLY A 149 8.44 4.37 9.51
C GLY A 149 7.89 4.86 10.86
N PRO A 150 7.85 6.18 11.06
CA PRO A 150 7.16 6.77 12.20
C PRO A 150 5.66 6.49 12.10
N ILE A 151 4.98 6.30 13.23
CA ILE A 151 3.51 6.10 13.31
C ILE A 151 2.71 7.39 13.56
N ALA A 152 3.40 8.52 13.67
CA ALA A 152 2.84 9.86 13.83
C ALA A 152 3.77 10.93 13.21
N PRO A 153 3.27 12.14 12.92
CA PRO A 153 4.11 13.27 12.52
C PRO A 153 5.24 13.54 13.52
N LEU A 154 6.48 13.63 13.04
CA LEU A 154 7.63 13.95 13.89
C LEU A 154 7.92 15.44 13.84
N PRO A 155 8.13 16.11 14.98
CA PRO A 155 8.56 17.50 14.97
C PRO A 155 9.91 17.61 14.26
N LEU A 156 10.05 18.58 13.35
CA LEU A 156 11.29 18.87 12.65
C LEU A 156 12.24 19.63 13.60
N THR A 157 12.66 18.95 14.66
CA THR A 157 13.47 19.48 15.77
C THR A 157 14.46 18.40 16.21
N PRO A 158 15.75 18.71 16.31
CA PRO A 158 16.76 17.71 16.59
C PRO A 158 16.63 17.21 18.04
N GLY A 159 16.83 15.91 18.24
CA GLY A 159 16.94 15.27 19.55
C GLY A 159 15.63 14.99 20.28
N VAL A 160 14.48 15.38 19.73
CA VAL A 160 13.17 15.07 20.34
C VAL A 160 12.89 13.57 20.21
N VAL A 161 12.91 12.87 21.34
CA VAL A 161 12.60 11.43 21.41
C VAL A 161 11.09 11.24 21.41
N THR A 162 10.59 10.42 20.50
CA THR A 162 9.18 10.07 20.34
C THR A 162 9.02 8.56 20.43
N ALA A 163 7.97 8.09 21.10
CA ALA A 163 7.62 6.67 21.10
C ALA A 163 7.16 6.23 19.71
N ASN A 164 7.51 5.00 19.33
CA ASN A 164 7.00 4.33 18.13
C ASN A 164 6.30 3.03 18.53
N ILE A 165 6.24 2.04 17.65
CA ILE A 165 5.63 0.74 17.97
C ILE A 165 6.39 0.05 19.10
N GLY A 166 5.71 -0.21 20.22
CA GLY A 166 6.24 -0.97 21.34
C GLY A 166 7.34 -0.24 22.10
N THR A 167 8.47 -0.92 22.35
CA THR A 167 9.63 -0.30 23.04
C THR A 167 10.51 0.55 22.14
N GLN A 168 10.17 0.68 20.86
CA GLN A 168 10.97 1.46 19.93
C GLN A 168 10.81 2.95 20.18
N GLU A 169 11.94 3.65 20.21
CA GLU A 169 12.01 5.10 20.24
C GLU A 169 12.62 5.60 18.95
N ILE A 170 12.15 6.76 18.50
CA ILE A 170 12.57 7.41 17.26
C ILE A 170 12.88 8.88 17.52
N ARG A 171 13.77 9.45 16.71
CA ARG A 171 14.10 10.89 16.75
C ARG A 171 14.63 11.37 15.41
N LEU A 172 14.71 12.68 15.25
CA LEU A 172 15.50 13.31 14.21
C LEU A 172 16.82 13.82 14.80
N ALA A 173 17.93 13.57 14.12
CA ALA A 173 19.17 14.32 14.29
C ALA A 173 19.31 15.31 13.13
N HIS A 174 20.11 16.37 13.31
CA HIS A 174 20.43 17.33 12.26
C HIS A 174 21.96 17.46 12.19
N ASP A 175 22.57 16.69 11.29
CA ASP A 175 24.01 16.44 11.28
C ASP A 175 24.53 16.13 9.87
N TYR A 176 25.84 16.00 9.73
CA TYR A 176 26.52 15.61 8.50
C TYR A 176 26.40 14.10 8.25
N LEU A 177 26.32 13.72 6.97
CA LEU A 177 26.41 12.31 6.62
C LEU A 177 27.87 11.83 6.68
N PRO A 178 28.12 10.54 6.99
CA PRO A 178 29.45 9.96 6.88
C PRO A 178 30.07 10.22 5.50
N GLY A 179 31.34 10.65 5.47
CA GLY A 179 32.06 10.96 4.23
C GLY A 179 31.70 12.30 3.57
N GLN A 180 30.80 13.11 4.17
CA GLN A 180 30.49 14.43 3.65
C GLN A 180 31.70 15.38 3.79
N ILE A 181 32.20 15.88 2.65
CA ILE A 181 33.42 16.70 2.56
C ILE A 181 33.18 18.12 3.10
N SER A 182 32.10 18.78 2.64
CA SER A 182 31.76 20.14 3.06
C SER A 182 30.77 20.09 4.22
N GLN A 183 31.23 20.54 5.39
CA GLN A 183 30.48 20.50 6.64
C GLN A 183 30.11 21.91 7.11
N THR A 184 29.21 22.56 6.37
CA THR A 184 28.62 23.86 6.75
C THR A 184 27.24 23.68 7.37
N GLU A 185 26.78 24.59 8.22
CA GLU A 185 25.43 24.48 8.83
C GLU A 185 24.31 24.29 7.79
N SER A 186 24.41 24.95 6.64
CA SER A 186 23.47 24.85 5.52
C SER A 186 23.49 23.50 4.79
N GLN A 187 24.49 22.65 5.03
CA GLN A 187 24.63 21.33 4.40
C GLN A 187 24.38 20.17 5.37
N LYS A 188 23.90 20.45 6.58
CA LYS A 188 23.39 19.40 7.47
C LYS A 188 22.16 18.74 6.85
N ASN A 189 21.98 17.47 7.22
CA ASN A 189 20.85 16.66 6.81
C ASN A 189 20.04 16.31 8.04
N TRP A 190 18.74 16.20 7.88
CA TRP A 190 17.88 15.58 8.87
C TRP A 190 18.03 14.07 8.77
N ILE A 191 18.29 13.40 9.90
CA ILE A 191 18.56 11.97 9.98
C ILE A 191 17.51 11.33 10.89
N TYR A 192 16.70 10.44 10.32
CA TYR A 192 15.72 9.65 11.07
C TYR A 192 16.42 8.46 11.75
N GLN A 193 16.40 8.48 13.08
CA GLN A 193 17.08 7.51 13.93
C GLN A 193 16.08 6.72 14.78
N TYR A 194 16.46 5.50 15.15
CA TYR A 194 15.71 4.64 16.04
C TYR A 194 16.62 3.93 17.04
N ARG A 195 16.01 3.45 18.13
CA ARG A 195 16.57 2.41 19.01
C ARG A 195 15.43 1.56 19.57
N ASN A 196 15.69 0.29 19.86
CA ASN A 196 14.65 -0.65 20.34
C ASN A 196 14.58 -0.76 21.88
N SER A 197 15.53 -0.15 22.58
CA SER A 197 15.53 0.06 24.03
C SER A 197 16.42 1.24 24.38
N THR A 198 16.24 1.82 25.57
CA THR A 198 17.04 2.95 26.06
C THR A 198 18.52 2.59 26.29
N GLU A 199 18.83 1.30 26.43
CA GLU A 199 20.17 0.73 26.57
C GLU A 199 20.91 0.55 25.23
N GLN A 200 20.20 0.62 24.11
CA GLN A 200 20.79 0.50 22.77
C GLN A 200 21.20 1.86 22.22
N GLU A 201 22.27 1.87 21.42
CA GLU A 201 22.67 3.03 20.65
C GLU A 201 21.66 3.37 19.55
N TRP A 202 21.63 4.64 19.18
CA TRP A 202 20.84 5.10 18.05
C TRP A 202 21.42 4.59 16.73
N ASN A 203 20.58 3.98 15.90
CA ASN A 203 20.91 3.65 14.52
C ASN A 203 20.06 4.48 13.55
N SER A 204 20.54 4.68 12.33
CA SER A 204 19.94 5.60 11.36
C SER A 204 19.32 4.85 10.18
N PHE A 205 18.10 5.20 9.83
CA PHE A 205 17.34 4.59 8.73
C PHE A 205 17.49 5.37 7.42
N TYR A 206 17.25 6.68 7.45
CA TYR A 206 17.29 7.53 6.28
C TYR A 206 17.69 8.96 6.64
N ALA A 207 18.11 9.72 5.64
CA ALA A 207 18.41 11.14 5.76
C ALA A 207 17.80 11.94 4.62
N PHE A 208 17.42 13.19 4.88
CA PHE A 208 16.76 14.09 3.94
C PHE A 208 17.19 15.54 4.14
N THR A 209 16.86 16.37 3.16
CA THR A 209 17.09 17.82 3.21
C THR A 209 15.76 18.56 3.26
N GLU A 210 15.79 19.87 3.47
CA GLU A 210 14.56 20.68 3.43
C GLU A 210 14.20 21.21 2.03
N THR A 211 15.02 20.89 1.02
CA THR A 211 14.80 21.33 -0.35
C THR A 211 13.52 20.71 -0.91
N GLU A 212 12.58 21.53 -1.35
CA GLU A 212 11.39 21.06 -2.05
C GLU A 212 11.78 20.41 -3.38
N PHE A 213 11.36 19.16 -3.55
CA PHE A 213 11.52 18.45 -4.81
C PHE A 213 10.24 18.63 -5.63
N GLN A 214 10.43 18.80 -6.92
CA GLN A 214 9.35 18.93 -7.88
C GLN A 214 8.91 17.57 -8.38
N ARG A 215 7.76 17.54 -9.04
CA ARG A 215 7.19 16.28 -9.51
C ARG A 215 8.15 15.49 -10.44
N ALA A 216 8.88 16.21 -11.30
CA ALA A 216 9.84 15.60 -12.22
C ALA A 216 10.99 14.90 -11.49
N ASP A 217 11.43 15.40 -10.32
CA ASP A 217 12.47 14.76 -9.52
C ASP A 217 12.01 13.36 -9.07
N PHE A 218 10.75 13.25 -8.65
CA PHE A 218 10.17 11.96 -8.26
C PHE A 218 9.95 11.01 -9.43
N GLU A 219 9.71 11.50 -10.65
CA GLU A 219 9.66 10.63 -11.84
C GLU A 219 11.03 9.99 -12.12
N VAL A 220 12.13 10.73 -11.94
CA VAL A 220 13.50 10.20 -12.05
C VAL A 220 13.78 9.18 -10.94
N MET A 221 13.43 9.53 -9.69
CA MET A 221 13.60 8.62 -8.55
C MET A 221 12.76 7.35 -8.71
N ASN A 222 11.51 7.46 -9.16
CA ASN A 222 10.61 6.35 -9.46
C ASN A 222 11.15 5.49 -10.61
N PHE A 223 11.73 6.07 -11.66
CA PHE A 223 12.35 5.31 -12.73
C PHE A 223 13.49 4.43 -12.20
N PHE A 224 14.44 4.99 -11.44
CA PHE A 224 15.49 4.18 -10.82
C PHE A 224 14.89 3.10 -9.91
N THR A 225 13.99 3.49 -9.02
CA THR A 225 13.43 2.60 -8.00
C THR A 225 12.60 1.47 -8.60
N SER A 226 11.91 1.71 -9.72
CA SER A 226 11.04 0.73 -10.39
C SER A 226 11.70 -0.02 -11.55
N GLN A 227 12.81 0.47 -12.12
CA GLN A 227 13.42 -0.14 -13.31
C GLN A 227 14.86 -0.60 -13.13
N SER A 228 15.61 -0.04 -12.18
CA SER A 228 17.01 -0.42 -11.97
C SER A 228 17.11 -1.87 -11.45
N PRO A 229 18.03 -2.70 -12.00
CA PRO A 229 18.34 -4.00 -11.42
C PRO A 229 18.95 -3.90 -10.02
N ASP A 230 19.51 -2.74 -9.65
CA ASP A 230 20.10 -2.49 -8.33
C ASP A 230 19.06 -2.10 -7.27
N SER A 231 17.82 -1.86 -7.67
CA SER A 231 16.75 -1.51 -6.73
C SER A 231 16.17 -2.76 -6.07
N PHE A 232 16.23 -2.81 -4.73
CA PHE A 232 15.63 -3.93 -3.98
C PHE A 232 14.15 -4.13 -4.23
N GLN A 233 13.43 -3.07 -4.64
CA GLN A 233 12.01 -3.16 -4.98
C GLN A 233 11.74 -4.13 -6.13
N ARG A 234 12.73 -4.40 -6.98
CA ARG A 234 12.61 -5.24 -8.18
C ARG A 234 12.84 -6.72 -7.93
N PHE A 235 13.49 -7.08 -6.84
CA PHE A 235 13.81 -8.48 -6.52
C PHE A 235 13.35 -8.90 -5.12
N THR A 236 12.91 -7.96 -4.28
CA THR A 236 12.27 -8.25 -2.99
C THR A 236 10.77 -8.00 -3.08
N VAL A 237 9.96 -9.04 -2.90
CA VAL A 237 8.51 -8.85 -2.74
C VAL A 237 8.26 -8.32 -1.34
N LEU A 238 7.72 -7.11 -1.22
CA LEU A 238 7.52 -6.46 0.06
C LEU A 238 6.10 -5.93 0.18
N VAL A 239 5.42 -6.32 1.25
CA VAL A 239 4.13 -5.75 1.67
C VAL A 239 4.20 -5.44 3.15
N VAL A 240 3.70 -4.28 3.56
CA VAL A 240 3.58 -3.90 4.97
C VAL A 240 2.20 -3.33 5.23
N ARG A 241 1.60 -3.76 6.33
CA ARG A 241 0.34 -3.23 6.84
C ARG A 241 0.49 -2.92 8.32
N PHE A 242 0.19 -1.69 8.71
CA PHE A 242 0.08 -1.33 10.12
C PHE A 242 -1.26 -1.82 10.68
N LEU A 243 -1.23 -2.29 11.93
CA LEU A 243 -2.39 -2.78 12.66
C LEU A 243 -2.85 -1.69 13.63
N ARG A 244 -4.09 -1.26 13.47
CA ARG A 244 -4.68 -0.13 14.20
C ARG A 244 -5.90 -0.56 15.00
N ARG A 245 -6.08 0.02 16.19
CA ARG A 245 -7.32 -0.04 16.99
C ARG A 245 -7.70 1.39 17.38
N GLY A 246 -8.81 1.92 16.86
CA GLY A 246 -9.13 3.33 17.04
C GLY A 246 -8.02 4.20 16.45
N GLN A 247 -7.44 5.13 17.22
CA GLN A 247 -6.33 5.97 16.76
C GLN A 247 -4.94 5.41 17.11
N GLU A 248 -4.85 4.20 17.65
CA GLU A 248 -3.59 3.63 18.10
C GLU A 248 -3.09 2.55 17.13
N ILE A 249 -1.85 2.68 16.66
CA ILE A 249 -1.14 1.62 15.95
C ILE A 249 -0.41 0.74 16.97
N TYR A 250 -0.89 -0.49 17.12
CA TYR A 250 -0.34 -1.44 18.10
C TYR A 250 0.66 -2.42 17.48
N GLY A 251 0.78 -2.44 16.16
CA GLY A 251 1.67 -3.38 15.49
C GLY A 251 1.72 -3.24 13.98
N LYS A 252 2.40 -4.19 13.35
CA LYS A 252 2.54 -4.29 11.91
C LYS A 252 2.66 -5.75 11.48
N ARG A 253 2.14 -6.05 10.30
CA ARG A 253 2.38 -7.30 9.58
C ARG A 253 3.15 -6.99 8.30
N MET A 254 4.07 -7.88 7.92
CA MET A 254 4.98 -7.70 6.80
C MET A 254 5.10 -9.00 6.01
N LEU A 255 5.04 -8.93 4.68
CA LEU A 255 5.47 -10.01 3.81
C LEU A 255 6.82 -9.60 3.22
N VAL A 256 7.85 -10.40 3.44
CA VAL A 256 9.17 -10.21 2.83
C VAL A 256 9.53 -11.48 2.07
N ASN A 257 9.53 -11.38 0.75
CA ASN A 257 9.63 -12.52 -0.17
C ASN A 257 8.53 -13.55 0.07
N GLY A 258 8.79 -14.60 0.86
CA GLY A 258 7.80 -15.60 1.25
C GLY A 258 7.48 -15.58 2.75
N ASP A 259 8.19 -14.78 3.55
CA ASP A 259 8.05 -14.78 5.00
C ASP A 259 7.02 -13.73 5.44
N VAL A 260 5.90 -14.21 5.99
CA VAL A 260 4.93 -13.37 6.71
C VAL A 260 5.41 -13.22 8.14
N LYS A 261 5.68 -11.98 8.53
CA LYS A 261 6.22 -11.59 9.83
C LYS A 261 5.28 -10.61 10.51
N GLU A 262 5.31 -10.61 11.83
CA GLU A 262 4.47 -9.72 12.65
C GLU A 262 5.28 -9.11 13.79
N ASN A 263 4.96 -7.86 14.12
CA ASN A 263 5.46 -7.19 15.30
C ASN A 263 4.30 -6.47 16.00
N LEU A 264 3.95 -6.90 17.20
CA LEU A 264 2.87 -6.34 18.02
C LEU A 264 3.39 -5.45 19.16
N GLY A 265 4.48 -4.72 18.93
CA GLY A 265 5.12 -3.89 19.96
C GLY A 265 6.34 -4.53 20.64
N GLY A 266 6.93 -5.55 20.02
CA GLY A 266 8.06 -6.27 20.59
C GLY A 266 9.07 -6.72 19.53
N LYS A 267 9.59 -7.94 19.67
CA LYS A 267 10.43 -8.54 18.62
C LYS A 267 9.55 -9.00 17.46
N THR A 268 10.04 -8.78 16.24
CA THR A 268 9.40 -9.31 15.04
C THR A 268 9.44 -10.84 15.07
N GLN A 269 8.30 -11.48 14.86
CA GLN A 269 8.14 -12.93 14.83
C GLN A 269 7.77 -13.39 13.42
N LEU A 270 8.23 -14.58 13.04
CA LEU A 270 7.77 -15.25 11.82
C LEU A 270 6.41 -15.88 12.11
N VAL A 271 5.38 -15.48 11.38
CA VAL A 271 4.03 -16.04 11.48
C VAL A 271 3.88 -17.23 10.54
N ARG A 272 4.37 -17.09 9.31
CA ARG A 272 4.26 -18.10 8.25
C ARG A 272 5.39 -17.95 7.24
N ARG A 273 5.83 -19.07 6.67
CA ARG A 273 6.69 -19.10 5.49
C ARG A 273 5.92 -19.71 4.33
N CYS A 274 5.72 -18.93 3.27
CA CYS A 274 5.14 -19.37 2.01
C CYS A 274 6.20 -20.13 1.22
N GLN A 275 5.93 -21.39 0.89
CA GLN A 275 6.83 -22.27 0.14
C GLN A 275 6.57 -22.22 -1.37
N SER A 276 5.45 -21.65 -1.80
CA SER A 276 5.08 -21.48 -3.20
C SER A 276 4.53 -20.09 -3.50
N GLU A 277 4.38 -19.77 -4.80
CA GLU A 277 3.73 -18.54 -5.24
C GLU A 277 2.26 -18.52 -4.84
N GLU A 278 1.57 -19.65 -4.96
CA GLU A 278 0.16 -19.80 -4.61
C GLU A 278 -0.07 -19.49 -3.12
N GLU A 279 0.79 -20.01 -2.24
CA GLU A 279 0.73 -19.72 -0.80
C GLU A 279 0.99 -18.24 -0.50
N ARG A 280 1.92 -17.62 -1.24
CA ARG A 280 2.21 -16.20 -1.11
C ARG A 280 1.03 -15.34 -1.52
N VAL A 281 0.44 -15.61 -2.69
CA VAL A 281 -0.72 -14.89 -3.20
C VAL A 281 -1.93 -15.08 -2.29
N ALA A 282 -2.15 -16.28 -1.75
CA ALA A 282 -3.18 -16.52 -0.75
C ALA A 282 -2.97 -15.66 0.52
N SER A 283 -1.73 -15.51 0.97
CA SER A 283 -1.38 -14.69 2.13
C SER A 283 -1.64 -13.20 1.90
N LEU A 284 -1.50 -12.68 0.67
CA LEU A 284 -1.83 -11.28 0.34
C LEU A 284 -3.29 -10.94 0.65
N SER A 285 -4.21 -11.87 0.33
CA SER A 285 -5.64 -11.69 0.58
C SER A 285 -5.98 -11.88 2.06
N ALA A 286 -5.42 -12.90 2.70
CA ALA A 286 -5.74 -13.24 4.09
C ALA A 286 -5.16 -12.25 5.11
N ASP A 287 -3.92 -11.80 4.91
CA ASP A 287 -3.15 -11.10 5.94
C ASP A 287 -3.07 -9.58 5.73
N PHE A 288 -3.19 -9.13 4.48
CA PHE A 288 -2.94 -7.72 4.12
C PHE A 288 -4.18 -7.01 3.59
N VAL A 289 -5.28 -7.75 3.35
CA VAL A 289 -6.54 -7.26 2.77
C VAL A 289 -6.28 -6.53 1.45
N VAL A 290 -5.32 -7.04 0.67
CA VAL A 290 -5.11 -6.58 -0.71
C VAL A 290 -6.19 -7.24 -1.55
N ILE A 291 -7.34 -6.56 -1.69
CA ILE A 291 -8.55 -7.13 -2.30
C ILE A 291 -8.37 -7.25 -3.82
N ARG A 292 -8.94 -8.34 -4.37
CA ARG A 292 -9.04 -8.80 -5.77
C ARG A 292 -7.85 -9.59 -6.32
N TYR A 293 -7.69 -10.79 -5.74
CA TYR A 293 -7.08 -12.00 -6.32
C TYR A 293 -7.27 -12.14 -7.85
N LEU A 294 -8.44 -11.77 -8.40
CA LEU A 294 -8.75 -11.87 -9.84
C LEU A 294 -8.03 -10.84 -10.73
N GLN A 295 -7.72 -9.63 -10.25
CA GLN A 295 -6.97 -8.65 -11.04
C GLN A 295 -5.46 -8.96 -11.03
N LEU A 296 -4.96 -9.51 -9.92
CA LEU A 296 -3.57 -9.98 -9.85
C LEU A 296 -3.35 -11.17 -10.80
N ILE A 297 -4.27 -12.14 -10.81
CA ILE A 297 -4.19 -13.31 -11.72
C ILE A 297 -4.44 -12.95 -13.19
N ALA A 298 -5.39 -12.04 -13.50
CA ALA A 298 -5.52 -11.55 -14.87
C ALA A 298 -4.18 -11.03 -15.40
N THR A 299 -3.42 -10.33 -14.54
CA THR A 299 -2.10 -9.83 -14.90
C THR A 299 -1.02 -10.92 -14.93
N VAL A 300 -1.07 -11.93 -14.05
CA VAL A 300 -0.18 -13.11 -14.06
C VAL A 300 -0.46 -14.03 -15.27
N GLY A 301 -1.68 -14.04 -15.80
CA GLY A 301 -2.11 -14.81 -16.97
C GLY A 301 -1.98 -14.07 -18.31
N GLY A 302 -1.47 -12.83 -18.33
CA GLY A 302 -1.28 -12.06 -19.57
C GLY A 302 -2.49 -11.21 -20.03
N LEU A 303 -3.52 -11.03 -19.20
CA LEU A 303 -4.74 -10.28 -19.52
C LEU A 303 -4.74 -8.89 -18.88
N ASP A 304 -4.75 -7.86 -19.73
CA ASP A 304 -4.94 -6.46 -19.32
C ASP A 304 -6.43 -6.21 -19.05
N VAL A 305 -6.77 -6.02 -17.77
CA VAL A 305 -8.11 -5.59 -17.32
C VAL A 305 -8.07 -4.14 -16.86
N SER A 306 -7.62 -3.26 -17.75
CA SER A 306 -7.83 -1.81 -17.64
C SER A 306 -9.32 -1.46 -17.77
N PRO A 307 -9.80 -0.35 -17.15
CA PRO A 307 -11.20 0.06 -17.26
C PRO A 307 -11.55 0.36 -18.73
N GLY A 308 -12.45 -0.44 -19.32
CA GLY A 308 -12.95 -0.26 -20.69
C GLY A 308 -12.65 -1.40 -21.67
N LEU A 309 -11.83 -2.39 -21.30
CA LEU A 309 -11.59 -3.60 -22.10
C LEU A 309 -12.42 -4.76 -21.54
N SER A 310 -13.20 -5.43 -22.41
CA SER A 310 -13.87 -6.67 -22.01
C SER A 310 -12.84 -7.80 -21.90
N LEU A 311 -13.14 -8.82 -21.08
CA LEU A 311 -12.28 -10.01 -20.94
C LEU A 311 -11.97 -10.65 -22.31
N PHE A 312 -12.89 -10.57 -23.27
CA PHE A 312 -12.74 -11.07 -24.64
C PHE A 312 -11.78 -10.25 -25.50
N ASP A 313 -11.67 -8.95 -25.26
CA ASP A 313 -10.76 -8.07 -25.99
C ASP A 313 -9.30 -8.30 -25.58
N SER A 314 -9.08 -8.77 -24.36
CA SER A 314 -7.74 -9.06 -23.81
C SER A 314 -7.16 -10.42 -24.23
N LEU A 315 -7.98 -11.33 -24.77
CA LEU A 315 -7.56 -12.66 -25.21
C LEU A 315 -7.08 -12.63 -26.68
N GLY A 316 -5.78 -12.86 -26.88
CA GLY A 316 -5.19 -13.01 -28.22
C GLY A 316 -5.80 -14.19 -29.00
N GLU A 317 -5.71 -14.17 -30.33
CA GLU A 317 -6.41 -15.10 -31.24
C GLU A 317 -6.27 -16.60 -30.89
N ARG A 318 -5.14 -17.01 -30.27
CA ARG A 318 -4.90 -18.41 -29.86
C ARG A 318 -5.60 -18.84 -28.55
N GLN A 319 -6.03 -17.90 -27.71
CA GLN A 319 -6.69 -18.16 -26.42
C GLN A 319 -8.21 -17.98 -26.46
N ARG A 320 -8.77 -17.60 -27.62
CA ARG A 320 -10.22 -17.50 -27.86
C ARG A 320 -10.92 -18.86 -28.03
N HIS A 321 -10.22 -19.97 -27.78
CA HIS A 321 -10.82 -21.29 -27.90
C HIS A 321 -11.87 -21.49 -26.78
N PRO A 322 -13.12 -21.86 -27.09
CA PRO A 322 -14.24 -21.84 -26.13
C PRO A 322 -13.98 -22.65 -24.85
N SER A 323 -13.31 -23.79 -24.97
CA SER A 323 -12.98 -24.68 -23.85
C SER A 323 -12.01 -24.06 -22.83
N THR A 324 -11.10 -23.18 -23.27
CA THR A 324 -10.08 -22.56 -22.41
C THR A 324 -10.65 -21.40 -21.60
N VAL A 325 -11.47 -20.56 -22.25
CA VAL A 325 -12.15 -19.42 -21.60
C VAL A 325 -13.16 -19.91 -20.57
N ILE A 326 -13.93 -20.95 -20.90
CA ILE A 326 -14.91 -21.57 -19.99
C ILE A 326 -14.20 -22.23 -18.79
N GLY A 327 -13.10 -22.95 -19.00
CA GLY A 327 -12.36 -23.60 -17.91
C GLY A 327 -11.81 -22.62 -16.87
N VAL A 328 -11.30 -21.46 -17.31
CA VAL A 328 -10.74 -20.43 -16.43
C VAL A 328 -11.84 -19.71 -15.62
N VAL A 329 -12.95 -19.35 -16.26
CA VAL A 329 -14.06 -18.64 -15.59
C VAL A 329 -14.80 -19.56 -14.62
N VAL A 330 -15.04 -20.81 -15.01
CA VAL A 330 -15.75 -21.79 -14.17
C VAL A 330 -14.88 -22.25 -13.00
N GLY A 331 -13.58 -22.48 -13.21
CA GLY A 331 -12.65 -22.83 -12.12
C GLY A 331 -12.54 -21.73 -11.05
N ALA A 332 -12.53 -20.47 -11.47
CA ALA A 332 -12.48 -19.31 -10.57
C ALA A 332 -13.79 -19.12 -9.78
N ALA A 333 -14.95 -19.34 -10.41
CA ALA A 333 -16.24 -19.25 -9.75
C ALA A 333 -16.42 -20.34 -8.67
N ILE A 334 -16.03 -21.59 -8.99
CA ILE A 334 -16.13 -22.72 -8.05
C ILE A 334 -15.22 -22.52 -6.84
N SER A 335 -13.97 -22.08 -7.04
CA SER A 335 -13.03 -21.84 -5.93
C SER A 335 -13.45 -20.71 -4.99
N THR A 336 -14.22 -19.73 -5.50
CA THR A 336 -14.72 -18.60 -4.69
C THR A 336 -15.93 -19.01 -3.85
N LEU A 337 -16.80 -19.87 -4.39
CA LEU A 337 -17.96 -20.41 -3.69
C LEU A 337 -17.55 -21.37 -2.56
N THR A 338 -16.53 -22.19 -2.76
CA THR A 338 -16.04 -23.14 -1.74
C THR A 338 -15.30 -22.44 -0.59
N ALA A 339 -14.43 -21.47 -0.90
CA ALA A 339 -13.66 -20.75 0.12
C ALA A 339 -14.52 -19.89 1.07
N GLY A 340 -15.70 -19.46 0.64
CA GLY A 340 -16.62 -18.66 1.46
C GLY A 340 -17.46 -19.47 2.46
N LEU A 341 -17.61 -20.79 2.27
CA LEU A 341 -18.49 -21.63 3.08
C LEU A 341 -17.79 -22.36 4.24
N ASP A 342 -16.48 -22.57 4.12
CA ASP A 342 -15.65 -23.20 5.16
C ASP A 342 -15.51 -22.36 6.44
N THR A 343 -15.98 -21.11 6.43
CA THR A 343 -15.85 -20.18 7.56
C THR A 343 -17.11 -20.02 8.41
N VAL A 344 -18.25 -20.65 8.05
CA VAL A 344 -19.54 -20.31 8.72
C VAL A 344 -20.44 -21.51 9.12
N LEU A 345 -20.24 -22.76 8.66
CA LEU A 345 -21.25 -23.84 8.84
C LEU A 345 -20.74 -25.18 9.41
N ILE A 346 -21.63 -25.91 10.10
CA ILE A 346 -21.40 -27.22 10.77
C ILE A 346 -21.20 -28.34 9.71
N PRO A 347 -20.34 -29.37 9.95
CA PRO A 347 -19.92 -30.35 8.92
C PRO A 347 -21.04 -31.04 8.12
N GLY A 348 -22.17 -31.36 8.75
CA GLY A 348 -23.31 -32.00 8.06
C GLY A 348 -24.06 -31.07 7.08
N LEU A 349 -24.03 -29.76 7.34
CA LEU A 349 -24.62 -28.74 6.47
C LEU A 349 -23.70 -28.40 5.28
N ILE A 350 -22.38 -28.48 5.48
CA ILE A 350 -21.36 -28.34 4.42
C ILE A 350 -21.56 -29.42 3.34
N THR A 351 -21.78 -30.68 3.72
CA THR A 351 -21.98 -31.77 2.76
C THR A 351 -23.27 -31.58 1.94
N ALA A 352 -24.36 -31.16 2.57
CA ALA A 352 -25.63 -30.90 1.88
C ALA A 352 -25.57 -29.67 0.95
N ILE A 353 -24.88 -28.61 1.38
CA ILE A 353 -24.67 -27.40 0.57
C ILE A 353 -23.71 -27.68 -0.60
N ASN A 354 -22.64 -28.43 -0.39
CA ASN A 354 -21.72 -28.82 -1.46
C ASN A 354 -22.39 -29.73 -2.49
N ALA A 355 -23.26 -30.65 -2.07
CA ALA A 355 -24.06 -31.44 -2.99
C ALA A 355 -25.05 -30.56 -3.79
N GLY A 356 -25.74 -29.62 -3.13
CA GLY A 356 -26.64 -28.67 -3.77
C GLY A 356 -25.93 -27.70 -4.73
N LEU A 357 -24.73 -27.24 -4.38
CA LEU A 357 -23.90 -26.35 -5.19
C LEU A 357 -23.27 -27.07 -6.38
N ASN A 358 -22.90 -28.35 -6.27
CA ASN A 358 -22.43 -29.13 -7.41
C ASN A 358 -23.56 -29.38 -8.42
N ILE A 359 -24.79 -29.60 -7.94
CA ILE A 359 -25.98 -29.71 -8.80
C ILE A 359 -26.28 -28.35 -9.45
N ALA A 360 -26.26 -27.25 -8.68
CA ALA A 360 -26.48 -25.90 -9.20
C ALA A 360 -25.37 -25.46 -10.17
N ALA A 361 -24.12 -25.80 -9.90
CA ALA A 361 -22.99 -25.53 -10.79
C ALA A 361 -23.11 -26.34 -12.09
N GLY A 362 -23.55 -27.59 -12.02
CA GLY A 362 -23.85 -28.39 -13.21
C GLY A 362 -24.98 -27.78 -14.06
N VAL A 363 -26.04 -27.29 -13.42
CA VAL A 363 -27.18 -26.64 -14.08
C VAL A 363 -26.78 -25.27 -14.67
N VAL A 364 -26.07 -24.44 -13.92
CA VAL A 364 -25.59 -23.12 -14.37
C VAL A 364 -24.56 -23.26 -15.49
N THR A 365 -23.68 -24.27 -15.43
CA THR A 365 -22.73 -24.56 -16.51
C THR A 365 -23.47 -24.99 -17.78
N ASN A 366 -24.49 -25.84 -17.68
CA ASN A 366 -25.29 -26.23 -18.85
C ASN A 366 -26.10 -25.06 -19.43
N ILE A 367 -26.71 -24.21 -18.59
CA ILE A 367 -27.43 -23.02 -19.03
C ILE A 367 -26.48 -22.01 -19.69
N ALA A 368 -25.30 -21.78 -19.13
CA ALA A 368 -24.29 -20.89 -19.71
C ALA A 368 -23.73 -21.43 -21.03
N VAL A 369 -23.53 -22.75 -21.15
CA VAL A 369 -23.08 -23.39 -22.39
C VAL A 369 -24.15 -23.28 -23.48
N GLU A 370 -25.42 -23.51 -23.17
CA GLU A 370 -26.50 -23.39 -24.16
C GLU A 370 -26.82 -21.93 -24.54
N ALA A 371 -26.75 -20.99 -23.59
CA ALA A 371 -26.90 -19.56 -23.89
C ALA A 371 -25.79 -19.03 -24.80
N VAL A 372 -24.54 -19.49 -24.60
CA VAL A 372 -23.40 -19.12 -25.44
C VAL A 372 -23.46 -19.81 -26.81
N LYS A 373 -23.91 -21.07 -26.90
CA LYS A 373 -24.17 -21.73 -28.20
C LYS A 373 -25.26 -21.00 -29.00
N GLY A 374 -26.36 -20.60 -28.36
CA GLY A 374 -27.44 -19.85 -29.00
C GLY A 374 -26.98 -18.51 -29.58
N LEU A 375 -26.13 -17.79 -28.83
CA LEU A 375 -25.50 -16.54 -29.26
C LEU A 375 -24.52 -16.72 -30.44
N ILE A 376 -23.81 -17.85 -30.52
CA ILE A 376 -22.88 -18.19 -31.62
C ILE A 376 -23.64 -18.62 -32.89
N GLU A 377 -24.80 -19.28 -32.74
CA GLU A 377 -25.66 -19.70 -33.87
C GLU A 377 -26.60 -18.59 -34.39
N GLY A 378 -26.51 -17.37 -33.83
CA GLY A 378 -27.32 -16.22 -34.25
C GLY A 378 -28.80 -16.31 -33.84
N LYS A 379 -29.15 -17.15 -32.86
CA LYS A 379 -30.51 -17.20 -32.30
C LYS A 379 -30.58 -16.30 -31.07
N THR A 380 -31.55 -15.40 -31.04
CA THR A 380 -31.83 -14.57 -29.86
C THR A 380 -32.42 -15.44 -28.74
N PRO A 381 -32.03 -15.26 -27.46
CA PRO A 381 -32.57 -16.05 -26.37
C PRO A 381 -34.04 -15.66 -26.11
N THR A 382 -34.92 -16.64 -25.90
CA THR A 382 -36.23 -16.46 -25.26
C THR A 382 -36.14 -16.74 -23.77
#